data_AF-X1IPJ2-F1
#
_entry.id   AF-X1IPJ2-F1
#
_cell.length_a   1.000
_cell.length_b   1.000
_cell.length_c   1.000
_cell.angle_alpha   90.00
_cell.angle_beta   90.00
_cell.angle_gamma   90.00
#
_symmetry.space_group_name_H-M   'P 1'
#
loop_
_entity.id
_entity.type
_entity.pdbx_description
1 polymer ?
#
loop_
_entity_poly.entity_id
_entity_poly.type
_entity_poly.pdbx_seq_one_letter_code
_entity_poly.pdbx_strand_id
1 'polypeptide(L)' 'MRNRKGLLKILLGLLAVLLSLLGLNLYQNQPYSSEAQEVEVEEVIDGDTIRVRDLQTDEIIRVRYLGID' A
#
# COMPACT_ATOMS: atom_id res chain seq x y z
N MET A 1 9.15 36.24 27.43
CA MET A 1 8.48 35.57 26.28
C MET A 1 9.39 35.29 25.06
N ARG A 2 10.71 35.56 25.10
CA ARG A 2 11.63 35.41 23.95
C ARG A 2 12.10 33.96 23.71
N ASN A 3 12.18 33.13 24.77
CA ASN A 3 12.70 31.75 24.70
C ASN A 3 11.70 30.72 24.14
N ARG A 4 10.39 30.98 24.20
CA ARG A 4 9.37 30.06 23.65
C ARG A 4 9.49 29.94 22.13
N LYS A 5 9.90 31.02 21.45
CA LYS A 5 10.12 31.04 20.00
C LYS A 5 11.33 30.22 19.57
N GLY A 6 12.36 30.11 20.41
CA GLY A 6 13.53 29.27 20.14
C GLY A 6 13.21 27.78 20.28
N LEU A 7 12.52 27.42 21.37
CA LEU A 7 12.04 26.05 21.60
C LEU A 7 11.12 25.55 20.48
N LEU A 8 10.21 26.41 19.99
CA LEU A 8 9.31 26.03 18.90
C LEU A 8 10.05 25.69 17.60
N LYS A 9 11.13 26.44 17.30
CA LYS A 9 11.96 26.19 16.10
C LYS A 9 12.70 24.86 16.20
N ILE A 10 13.23 24.54 17.38
CA ILE A 10 13.91 23.26 17.62
C ILE A 10 12.91 22.11 17.48
N LEU A 11 11.70 22.27 18.04
CA LEU A 11 10.66 21.26 17.96
C LEU A 11 10.22 21.01 16.50
N LEU A 12 10.06 22.07 15.71
CA LEU A 12 9.72 21.96 14.29
C LEU A 12 10.83 21.28 13.47
N GLY A 13 12.09 21.59 13.75
CA GLY A 13 13.23 20.94 13.11
C GLY A 13 13.30 19.45 13.42
N LEU A 14 13.09 19.09 14.70
CA LEU A 14 13.06 17.69 15.12
C LEU A 14 11.89 16.92 14.49
N LEU A 15 10.71 17.55 14.41
CA LEU A 15 9.53 16.96 13.80
C LEU A 15 9.74 16.68 12.30
N ALA A 16 10.40 17.58 11.57
CA ALA A 16 10.72 17.37 10.16
C ALA A 16 11.68 16.20 9.93
N VAL A 17 12.70 16.06 10.79
CA VAL A 17 13.63 14.93 10.75
C VAL A 17 12.91 13.62 11.07
N LEU A 18 12.03 13.62 12.07
CA LEU A 18 11.19 12.47 12.41
C LEU A 18 10.26 12.09 11.27
N LEU A 19 9.59 13.05 10.62
CA LEU A 19 8.72 12.79 9.47
C LEU A 19 9.49 12.24 8.26
N SER A 20 10.74 12.68 8.05
CA SER A 20 11.62 12.15 7.01
C SER A 20 12.09 10.72 7.30
N LEU A 21 12.36 10.39 8.57
CA LEU A 21 12.74 9.04 9.00
C LEU A 21 11.54 8.09 9.05
N LEU A 22 10.36 8.62 9.35
CA LEU A 22 9.13 7.84 9.44
C LEU A 22 8.65 7.32 8.08
N GLY A 23 9.30 7.73 6.98
CA GLY A 23 9.04 7.16 5.66
C GLY A 23 7.56 7.24 5.36
N LEU A 24 7.06 8.46 5.18
CA LEU A 24 5.72 8.72 4.65
C LEU A 24 5.58 8.00 3.30
N ASN A 25 5.23 6.71 3.36
CA ASN A 25 4.58 5.95 2.31
C ASN A 25 3.17 6.52 2.20
N LEU A 26 3.09 7.79 1.78
CA LEU A 26 1.87 8.40 1.30
C LEU A 26 1.52 7.65 0.04
N TYR A 27 0.76 6.56 0.20
CA TYR A 27 0.03 5.79 -0.80
C TYR A 27 0.40 6.22 -2.22
N GLN A 28 1.60 5.80 -2.64
CA GLN A 28 1.95 5.86 -4.03
C GLN A 28 1.12 4.73 -4.61
N ASN A 29 0.00 5.08 -5.25
CA ASN A 29 -0.66 4.21 -6.22
C ASN A 29 0.44 3.78 -7.19
N GLN A 30 1.09 2.66 -6.87
CA GLN A 30 2.04 2.06 -7.77
C GLN A 30 1.21 1.74 -9.02
N PRO A 31 1.63 2.20 -10.21
CA PRO A 31 1.09 1.63 -11.42
C PRO A 31 1.42 0.15 -11.29
N TYR A 32 0.41 -0.71 -11.15
CA TYR A 32 0.60 -2.15 -11.21
C TYR A 32 1.45 -2.40 -12.45
N SER A 33 2.72 -2.73 -12.24
CA SER A 33 3.56 -3.21 -13.32
C SER A 33 2.80 -4.41 -13.87
N SER A 34 2.78 -4.58 -15.19
CA SER A 34 2.21 -5.75 -15.85
C SER A 34 3.07 -7.01 -15.59
N GLU A 35 3.62 -7.12 -14.38
CA GLU A 35 4.31 -8.28 -13.87
C GLU A 35 3.23 -9.21 -13.34
N ALA A 36 3.25 -10.45 -13.82
CA ALA A 36 2.37 -11.47 -13.32
C ALA A 36 2.58 -11.60 -11.80
N GLN A 37 1.49 -11.45 -11.05
CA GLN A 37 1.48 -11.59 -9.61
C GLN A 37 1.08 -13.02 -9.25
N GLU A 38 1.85 -13.65 -8.36
CA GLU A 38 1.54 -15.00 -7.88
C GLU A 38 0.43 -14.93 -6.82
N VAL A 39 -0.59 -15.77 -6.99
CA VAL A 39 -1.76 -15.84 -6.12
C VAL A 39 -2.13 -17.30 -5.88
N GLU A 40 -2.72 -17.58 -4.73
CA GLU A 40 -3.28 -18.89 -4.39
C GLU A 40 -4.79 -18.89 -4.64
N VAL A 41 -5.30 -19.93 -5.32
CA VAL A 41 -6.75 -20.06 -5.55
C VAL A 41 -7.42 -20.62 -4.30
N GLU A 42 -8.34 -19.86 -3.72
CA GLU A 42 -9.14 -20.32 -2.57
C GLU A 42 -10.43 -21.00 -3.00
N GLU A 43 -11.12 -20.44 -4.00
CA GLU A 43 -12.44 -20.90 -4.42
C GLU A 43 -12.69 -20.61 -5.90
N VAL A 44 -13.37 -21.52 -6.59
CA VAL A 44 -13.91 -21.29 -7.93
C VAL A 44 -15.38 -20.92 -7.79
N ILE A 45 -15.73 -19.70 -8.18
CA ILE A 45 -17.10 -19.17 -8.03
C ILE A 45 -17.92 -19.53 -9.27
N ASP A 46 -17.38 -19.24 -10.45
CA ASP A 46 -17.99 -19.49 -11.76
C ASP A 46 -16.91 -19.95 -12.77
N GLY A 47 -17.30 -20.30 -13.99
CA GLY A 47 -16.40 -20.79 -15.03
C GLY A 47 -15.28 -19.80 -15.41
N ASP A 48 -15.52 -18.51 -15.23
CA ASP A 48 -14.57 -17.44 -15.55
C ASP A 48 -14.12 -16.62 -14.32
N THR A 49 -14.64 -16.93 -13.14
CA THR A 49 -14.47 -16.09 -11.95
C THR A 49 -14.04 -16.91 -10.75
N ILE A 50 -12.96 -16.49 -10.12
CA ILE A 50 -12.35 -17.17 -8.98
C ILE A 50 -12.07 -16.20 -7.83
N ARG A 51 -11.95 -16.76 -6.63
CA ARG A 51 -11.45 -16.07 -5.44
C ARG A 51 -10.01 -16.50 -5.20
N VAL A 52 -9.12 -15.52 -5.09
CA VAL A 52 -7.70 -15.75 -4.90
C VAL A 52 -7.19 -14.99 -3.70
N ARG A 53 -6.19 -15.55 -3.04
CA ARG A 53 -5.39 -14.91 -2.01
C ARG A 53 -4.10 -14.42 -2.63
N ASP A 54 -3.83 -13.14 -2.48
CA ASP A 54 -2.54 -12.55 -2.83
C ASP A 54 -1.49 -12.98 -1.80
N LEU A 55 -0.42 -13.66 -2.24
CA LEU A 55 0.62 -14.17 -1.36
C LEU A 55 1.53 -13.05 -0.80
N GLN A 56 1.53 -11.87 -1.40
CA GLN A 56 2.34 -10.74 -0.92
C GLN A 56 1.62 -9.94 0.14
N THR A 57 0.31 -9.75 0.00
CA THR A 57 -0.50 -8.89 0.87
C THR A 57 -1.41 -9.67 1.83
N ASP A 58 -1.56 -10.98 1.61
CA ASP A 58 -2.55 -11.85 2.28
C ASP A 58 -4.01 -11.39 2.06
N GLU A 59 -4.25 -10.52 1.08
CA GLU A 59 -5.59 -10.04 0.74
C GLU A 59 -6.35 -11.06 -0.12
N ILE A 60 -7.64 -11.20 0.16
CA ILE A 60 -8.55 -12.06 -0.62
C ILE A 60 -9.32 -11.20 -1.60
N ILE A 61 -9.13 -11.45 -2.89
CA ILE A 61 -9.75 -10.70 -3.98
C ILE A 61 -10.51 -11.62 -4.94
N ARG A 62 -11.49 -11.06 -5.64
CA ARG A 62 -12.25 -11.75 -6.69
C ARG A 62 -11.71 -11.30 -8.05
N VAL A 63 -11.34 -12.26 -8.89
CA VAL A 63 -10.77 -11.99 -10.22
C VAL A 63 -11.56 -12.74 -11.30
N ARG A 64 -11.70 -12.11 -12.46
CA ARG A 64 -12.39 -12.66 -13.64
C ARG A 64 -11.38 -12.79 -14.78
N TYR A 65 -11.33 -13.94 -15.43
CA TYR A 65 -10.50 -14.13 -16.61
C TYR A 65 -10.97 -13.23 -17.74
N LEU A 66 -10.04 -12.52 -18.37
CA LEU A 66 -10.33 -11.67 -19.53
C LEU A 66 -10.22 -12.48 -20.83
N GLY A 67 -11.15 -12.29 -21.76
CA GLY A 67 -11.12 -12.91 -23.09
C GLY A 67 -11.72 -14.31 -23.18
N ILE A 68 -12.36 -14.78 -22.10
CA ILE A 68 -13.16 -16.01 -22.05
C ILE A 68 -14.55 -15.64 -21.54
N ASP A 69 -15.60 -16.17 -22.18
CA ASP A 69 -17.01 -16.04 -21.81
C ASP A 69 -17.63 -17.44 -21.79
#